data_AF-A0A949CQT9-F1
#
_entry.id   AF-A0A949CQT9-F1
#
_cell.length_a   1.000
_cell.length_b   1.000
_cell.length_c   1.000
_cell.angle_alpha   90.00
_cell.angle_beta   90.00
_cell.angle_gamma   90.00
#
_symmetry.space_group_name_H-M   'P 1'
#
loop_
_entity.id
_entity.type
_entity.pdbx_description
1 polymer ?
#
loop_
_entity_poly.entity_id
_entity_poly.type
_entity_poly.pdbx_seq_one_letter_code
_entity_poly.pdbx_strand_id
1 'polypeptide(L)'
;DLDNEQIDVLEKWIGEQAGGLVLVAGPVATPKWAGSVGNGNTKAETLRNLAPVVLNSRGARLVSIGRFESESAWPLQLSTDSLQTDFMQIGKTPEESKKAWDDFAGVYSFFACYEPKPGASPIALFGDPTTSVNGTLPIYIATQFYGAGRVAFQGSGEFWRLRDVGEEYFDTYYTKLIRWAGQGRLMRDSDRGILLLDKEQAIIGEQVMVRAVLKDAQFQPLVLPEVSAKLVDPSGRITSLILRPIPDPSQPGVYIGQFFVKSTGNYEVQLPVGGLSEQVVLSQQVIVRVPAIEIQRPQRNDPLLSELASRTGGKYWTGVESVVTNSVDGSSIEAVGIVNSIPPRDQTNFLPGTPDRDFQQRWMGILMAWIVGCLSLEWLIRRMSKLA
;
A
#
# COMPACT_ATOMS: atom_id res chain seq x y z
N ASP A 1 11.00 -35.23 18.27
CA ASP A 1 11.86 -34.04 18.08
C ASP A 1 12.84 -34.30 16.97
N LEU A 2 13.12 -33.28 16.16
CA LEU A 2 14.11 -33.38 15.08
C LEU A 2 15.53 -33.37 15.65
N ASP A 3 16.44 -34.15 15.09
CA ASP A 3 17.86 -34.09 15.42
C ASP A 3 18.55 -32.85 14.79
N ASN A 4 19.85 -32.65 15.02
CA ASN A 4 20.57 -31.49 14.46
C ASN A 4 20.67 -31.60 12.94
N GLU A 5 20.99 -32.79 12.44
CA GLU A 5 21.20 -33.06 11.03
C GLU A 5 19.91 -32.85 10.22
N GLN A 6 18.77 -33.26 10.77
CA GLN A 6 17.43 -33.02 10.21
C GLN A 6 17.08 -31.54 10.13
N ILE A 7 17.52 -30.73 11.11
CA ILE A 7 17.29 -29.28 11.09
C ILE A 7 18.20 -28.62 10.05
N ASP A 8 19.45 -29.05 9.92
CA ASP A 8 20.36 -28.56 8.88
C ASP A 8 19.85 -28.92 7.47
N VAL A 9 19.33 -30.15 7.30
CA VAL A 9 18.68 -30.60 6.06
C VAL A 9 17.42 -29.78 5.79
N LEU A 10 16.61 -29.48 6.82
CA LEU A 10 15.42 -28.64 6.69
C LEU A 10 15.78 -27.22 6.24
N GLU A 11 16.80 -26.62 6.86
CA GLU A 11 17.28 -25.28 6.50
C GLU A 11 17.75 -25.23 5.05
N LYS A 12 18.59 -26.20 4.63
CA LYS A 12 19.05 -26.30 3.23
C LYS A 12 17.89 -26.56 2.26
N TRP A 13 16.93 -27.40 2.64
CA TRP A 13 15.75 -27.67 1.84
C TRP A 13 14.94 -26.39 1.58
N ILE A 14 14.73 -25.57 2.60
CA ILE A 14 14.03 -24.30 2.48
C ILE A 14 14.87 -23.29 1.69
N GLY A 15 16.10 -23.04 2.14
CA GLY A 15 16.98 -21.99 1.62
C GLY A 15 17.48 -22.24 0.20
N GLU A 16 17.93 -23.46 -0.10
CA GLU A 16 18.61 -23.78 -1.37
C GLU A 16 17.72 -24.52 -2.37
N GLN A 17 16.72 -25.25 -1.88
CA GLN A 17 15.85 -26.09 -2.71
C GLN A 17 14.45 -25.51 -2.94
N ALA A 18 14.20 -24.31 -2.42
CA ALA A 18 12.91 -23.61 -2.49
C ALA A 18 11.76 -24.38 -1.82
N GLY A 19 12.07 -25.13 -0.77
CA GLY A 19 11.07 -25.73 0.11
C GLY A 19 10.24 -24.67 0.82
N GLY A 20 8.95 -24.94 0.99
CA GLY A 20 8.06 -24.12 1.81
C GLY A 20 8.08 -24.55 3.27
N LEU A 21 7.89 -23.59 4.18
CA LEU A 21 7.69 -23.84 5.61
C LEU A 21 6.51 -23.03 6.14
N VAL A 22 5.62 -23.68 6.89
CA VAL A 22 4.55 -23.02 7.64
C VAL A 22 4.75 -23.30 9.11
N LEU A 23 5.01 -22.26 9.89
CA LEU A 23 5.18 -22.33 11.34
C LEU A 23 3.86 -21.91 12.00
N VAL A 24 3.16 -22.88 12.60
CA VAL A 24 1.98 -22.60 13.43
C VAL A 24 2.41 -22.65 14.89
N ALA A 25 2.28 -21.53 15.59
CA ALA A 25 2.58 -21.48 17.01
C ALA A 25 1.51 -22.24 17.81
N GLY A 26 1.95 -22.97 18.83
CA GLY A 26 1.08 -23.76 19.69
C GLY A 26 1.63 -23.92 21.11
N PRO A 27 0.78 -24.29 22.08
CA PRO A 27 1.14 -24.29 23.50
C PRO A 27 2.18 -25.35 23.88
N VAL A 28 2.31 -26.42 23.11
CA VAL A 28 3.13 -27.59 23.48
C VAL A 28 4.56 -27.50 22.93
N ALA A 29 4.72 -27.21 21.64
CA ALA A 29 6.02 -27.29 20.97
C ALA A 29 6.75 -25.95 20.93
N THR A 30 6.05 -24.85 20.65
CA THR A 30 6.67 -23.52 20.42
C THR A 30 7.46 -22.99 21.63
N PRO A 31 6.97 -23.08 22.88
CA PRO A 31 7.71 -22.58 24.05
C PRO A 31 9.05 -23.29 24.30
N LYS A 32 9.20 -24.53 23.83
CA LYS A 32 10.43 -25.32 24.03
C LYS A 32 11.64 -24.76 23.30
N TRP A 33 11.44 -23.98 22.24
CA TRP A 33 12.52 -23.50 21.38
C TRP A 33 12.40 -22.01 21.02
N ALA A 34 11.21 -21.41 20.97
CA ALA A 34 11.04 -20.03 20.52
C ALA A 34 11.55 -18.99 21.53
N GLY A 35 11.20 -19.16 22.82
CA GLY A 35 11.56 -18.24 23.91
C GLY A 35 12.94 -18.51 24.51
N SER A 36 13.25 -17.94 25.68
CA SER A 36 14.58 -18.02 26.31
C SER A 36 15.07 -19.44 26.60
N VAL A 37 14.16 -20.41 26.72
CA VAL A 37 14.47 -21.84 26.95
C VAL A 37 15.32 -22.43 25.82
N GLY A 38 15.17 -21.94 24.59
CA GLY A 38 15.97 -22.39 23.44
C GLY A 38 17.29 -21.62 23.25
N ASN A 39 17.67 -20.71 24.16
CA ASN A 39 18.90 -19.93 23.98
C ASN A 39 20.14 -20.82 24.15
N GLY A 40 21.15 -20.66 23.27
CA GLY A 40 22.36 -21.49 23.29
C GLY A 40 22.16 -22.90 22.72
N ASN A 41 20.95 -23.21 22.23
CA ASN A 41 20.68 -24.43 21.46
C ASN A 41 20.65 -24.09 19.97
N THR A 42 21.64 -24.60 19.23
CA THR A 42 21.78 -24.39 17.78
C THR A 42 20.51 -24.72 17.01
N LYS A 43 19.79 -25.80 17.37
CA LYS A 43 18.51 -26.18 16.75
C LYS A 43 17.47 -25.07 16.83
N ALA A 44 17.33 -24.53 18.03
CA ALA A 44 16.35 -23.50 18.32
C ALA A 44 16.73 -22.19 17.61
N GLU A 45 18.01 -21.88 17.53
CA GLU A 45 18.52 -20.73 16.77
C GLU A 45 18.25 -20.87 15.27
N THR A 46 18.52 -22.03 14.65
CA THR A 46 18.19 -22.28 13.24
C THR A 46 16.69 -22.17 12.97
N LEU A 47 15.83 -22.78 13.81
CA LEU A 47 14.37 -22.66 13.65
C LEU A 47 13.87 -21.23 13.82
N ARG A 48 14.45 -20.47 14.76
CA ARG A 48 14.14 -19.04 14.90
C ARG A 48 14.61 -18.25 13.68
N ASN A 49 15.75 -18.59 13.08
CA ASN A 49 16.27 -17.93 11.88
C ASN A 49 15.36 -18.13 10.67
N LEU A 50 14.70 -19.30 10.56
CA LEU A 50 13.70 -19.57 9.54
C LEU A 50 12.41 -18.76 9.72
N ALA A 51 12.03 -18.40 10.95
CA ALA A 51 10.78 -17.68 11.21
C ALA A 51 10.82 -16.21 10.70
N PRO A 52 9.72 -15.67 10.14
CA PRO A 52 9.60 -14.27 9.68
C PRO A 52 9.55 -13.22 10.79
N VAL A 53 9.37 -13.65 12.03
CA VAL A 53 9.25 -12.78 13.19
C VAL A 53 10.39 -13.02 14.17
N VAL A 54 10.72 -12.00 14.95
CA VAL A 54 11.68 -12.13 16.04
C VAL A 54 10.98 -12.81 17.23
N LEU A 55 11.21 -14.12 17.37
CA LEU A 55 10.64 -14.91 18.47
C LEU A 55 11.38 -14.73 19.81
N ASN A 56 12.60 -14.17 19.77
CA ASN A 56 13.45 -13.92 20.93
C ASN A 56 13.62 -12.41 21.16
N SER A 57 12.60 -11.75 21.68
CA SER A 57 12.71 -10.32 22.02
C SER A 57 13.36 -10.17 23.40
N ARG A 58 14.65 -9.79 23.41
CA ARG A 58 15.40 -9.41 24.63
C ARG A 58 14.78 -8.21 25.39
N GLY A 59 13.76 -7.56 24.82
CA GLY A 59 13.04 -6.40 25.38
C GLY A 59 11.72 -6.72 26.10
N ALA A 60 11.17 -7.93 26.00
CA ALA A 60 9.94 -8.32 26.71
C ALA A 60 10.21 -8.72 28.18
N ARG A 61 11.06 -7.95 28.88
CA ARG A 61 11.41 -8.20 30.30
C ARG A 61 10.26 -7.91 31.28
N LEU A 62 9.17 -7.29 30.82
CA LEU A 62 7.98 -6.98 31.64
C LEU A 62 6.72 -7.77 31.26
N VAL A 63 6.71 -8.48 30.13
CA VAL A 63 5.57 -9.28 29.67
C VAL A 63 6.12 -10.63 29.26
N SER A 64 5.79 -11.68 30.01
CA SER A 64 6.27 -13.05 29.78
C SER A 64 6.19 -13.44 28.29
N ILE A 65 7.32 -13.75 27.67
CA ILE A 65 7.34 -14.33 26.30
C ILE A 65 6.58 -15.65 26.36
N GLY A 66 5.44 -15.72 25.68
CA GLY A 66 4.54 -16.86 25.77
C GLY A 66 3.30 -16.71 24.92
N ARG A 67 2.47 -17.76 24.93
CA ARG A 67 1.11 -17.72 24.39
C ARG A 67 0.24 -16.94 25.37
N PHE A 68 -0.50 -15.98 24.84
CA PHE A 68 -1.56 -15.30 25.58
C PHE A 68 -2.89 -15.85 25.09
N GLU A 69 -3.79 -16.12 26.03
CA GLU A 69 -5.20 -16.42 25.76
C GLU A 69 -6.01 -15.25 26.28
N SER A 70 -6.83 -14.66 25.43
CA SER A 70 -7.81 -13.65 25.80
C SER A 70 -9.10 -14.34 26.25
N GLU A 71 -9.87 -13.70 27.13
CA GLU A 71 -11.18 -14.21 27.56
C GLU A 71 -12.22 -14.13 26.44
N SER A 72 -12.03 -13.21 25.49
CA SER A 72 -12.88 -12.98 24.32
C SER A 72 -12.10 -13.19 23.02
N ALA A 73 -12.81 -13.57 21.96
CA ALA A 73 -12.21 -13.60 20.62
C ALA A 73 -11.94 -12.17 20.14
N TRP A 74 -10.76 -11.94 19.56
CA TRP A 74 -10.40 -10.65 18.97
C TRP A 74 -10.15 -10.78 17.47
N PRO A 75 -10.76 -9.91 16.65
CA PRO A 75 -10.56 -9.91 15.20
C PRO A 75 -9.11 -9.62 14.86
N LEU A 76 -8.69 -10.02 13.66
CA LEU A 76 -7.38 -9.70 13.15
C LEU A 76 -7.39 -8.35 12.46
N GLN A 77 -6.40 -7.51 12.77
CA GLN A 77 -6.17 -6.29 12.03
C GLN A 77 -5.30 -6.61 10.80
N LEU A 78 -5.94 -6.59 9.63
CA LEU A 78 -5.26 -6.84 8.35
C LEU A 78 -4.39 -5.64 7.96
N SER A 79 -3.17 -5.91 7.48
CA SER A 79 -2.32 -4.93 6.82
C SER A 79 -2.90 -4.55 5.44
N THR A 80 -2.43 -3.45 4.87
CA THR A 80 -2.85 -2.97 3.53
C THR A 80 -2.67 -4.03 2.45
N ASP A 81 -1.60 -4.81 2.57
CA ASP A 81 -1.15 -5.76 1.55
C ASP A 81 -1.71 -7.17 1.82
N SER A 82 -2.50 -7.34 2.88
CA SER A 82 -3.04 -8.64 3.28
C SER A 82 -3.85 -9.30 2.18
N LEU A 83 -4.80 -8.57 1.60
CA LEU A 83 -5.70 -9.11 0.57
C LEU A 83 -5.00 -9.30 -0.79
N GLN A 84 -3.79 -8.76 -0.97
CA GLN A 84 -2.95 -9.06 -2.14
C GLN A 84 -2.28 -10.43 -2.03
N THR A 85 -2.21 -10.99 -0.81
CA THR A 85 -1.62 -12.31 -0.57
C THR A 85 -2.65 -13.41 -0.88
N ASP A 86 -2.31 -14.35 -1.77
CA ASP A 86 -3.25 -15.35 -2.31
C ASP A 86 -4.00 -16.13 -1.22
N PHE A 87 -3.30 -16.60 -0.18
CA PHE A 87 -3.92 -17.39 0.89
C PHE A 87 -4.83 -16.59 1.82
N MET A 88 -4.80 -15.26 1.76
CA MET A 88 -5.76 -14.39 2.46
C MET A 88 -7.05 -14.18 1.66
N GLN A 89 -7.08 -14.54 0.36
CA GLN A 89 -8.29 -14.49 -0.45
C GLN A 89 -9.12 -15.77 -0.24
N ILE A 90 -9.84 -15.86 0.87
CA ILE A 90 -10.63 -17.05 1.24
C ILE A 90 -11.96 -17.17 0.49
N GLY A 91 -12.48 -16.07 -0.05
CA GLY A 91 -13.68 -16.05 -0.90
C GLY A 91 -13.35 -16.18 -2.40
N LYS A 92 -14.39 -16.23 -3.23
CA LYS A 92 -14.27 -16.28 -4.70
C LYS A 92 -13.85 -14.93 -5.28
N THR A 93 -14.18 -13.84 -4.59
CA THR A 93 -13.72 -12.49 -4.93
C THR A 93 -12.97 -11.83 -3.78
N PRO A 94 -12.15 -10.80 -4.05
CA PRO A 94 -11.50 -10.02 -2.99
C PRO A 94 -12.49 -9.39 -2.01
N GLU A 95 -13.66 -8.98 -2.49
CA GLU A 95 -14.73 -8.37 -1.68
C GLU A 95 -15.37 -9.39 -0.73
N GLU A 96 -15.65 -10.60 -1.22
CA GLU A 96 -16.15 -11.71 -0.40
C GLU A 96 -15.12 -12.12 0.65
N SER A 97 -13.84 -12.19 0.28
CA SER A 97 -12.75 -12.46 1.21
C SER A 97 -12.67 -11.41 2.30
N LYS A 98 -12.75 -10.12 1.94
CA LYS A 98 -12.75 -9.01 2.89
C LYS A 98 -13.93 -9.12 3.85
N LYS A 99 -15.13 -9.35 3.32
CA LYS A 99 -16.34 -9.53 4.12
C LYS A 99 -16.19 -10.69 5.10
N ALA A 100 -15.66 -11.83 4.66
CA ALA A 100 -15.44 -12.99 5.51
C ALA A 100 -14.45 -12.70 6.65
N TRP A 101 -13.39 -11.91 6.41
CA TRP A 101 -12.48 -11.46 7.46
C TRP A 101 -13.11 -10.42 8.39
N ASP A 102 -13.96 -9.53 7.89
CA ASP A 102 -14.69 -8.54 8.70
C ASP A 102 -15.74 -9.23 9.61
N ASP A 103 -16.40 -10.28 9.10
CA ASP A 103 -17.40 -11.08 9.83
C ASP A 103 -16.74 -12.10 10.79
N PHE A 104 -15.43 -12.34 10.66
CA PHE A 104 -14.69 -13.26 11.51
C PHE A 104 -14.49 -12.69 12.92
N ALA A 105 -15.13 -13.32 13.91
CA ALA A 105 -15.01 -12.96 15.32
C ALA A 105 -13.56 -13.01 15.86
N GLY A 106 -12.64 -13.69 15.15
CA GLY A 106 -11.22 -13.63 15.44
C GLY A 106 -10.65 -14.86 16.14
N VAL A 107 -9.65 -14.66 16.99
CA VAL A 107 -8.95 -15.73 17.69
C VAL A 107 -8.79 -15.39 19.17
N TYR A 108 -8.65 -16.40 20.02
CA TYR A 108 -8.46 -16.19 21.45
C TYR A 108 -6.99 -16.10 21.82
N SER A 109 -6.14 -16.78 21.07
CA SER A 109 -4.74 -16.96 21.42
C SER A 109 -3.79 -16.54 20.32
N PHE A 110 -2.63 -16.06 20.74
CA PHE A 110 -1.54 -15.68 19.86
C PHE A 110 -0.20 -15.93 20.56
N PHE A 111 0.87 -15.99 19.78
CA PHE A 111 2.24 -15.99 20.27
C PHE A 111 2.79 -14.56 20.21
N ALA A 112 3.26 -14.03 21.34
CA ALA A 112 3.68 -12.64 21.44
C ALA A 112 4.98 -12.34 20.69
N CYS A 113 4.87 -11.97 19.42
CA CYS A 113 5.95 -11.40 18.61
C CYS A 113 5.52 -10.04 18.05
N TYR A 114 6.36 -9.02 18.22
CA TYR A 114 6.04 -7.63 17.87
C TYR A 114 6.91 -7.06 16.75
N GLU A 115 8.00 -7.76 16.42
CA GLU A 115 9.01 -7.29 15.50
C GLU A 115 9.11 -8.27 14.31
N PRO A 116 8.81 -7.81 13.08
CA PRO A 116 9.09 -8.59 11.88
C PRO A 116 10.60 -8.54 11.60
N LYS A 117 11.14 -9.60 11.00
CA LYS A 117 12.53 -9.56 10.51
C LYS A 117 12.67 -8.63 9.30
N PRO A 118 13.89 -8.14 9.02
CA PRO A 118 14.15 -7.43 7.78
C PRO A 118 13.75 -8.27 6.55
N GLY A 119 12.85 -7.75 5.72
CA GLY A 119 12.32 -8.45 4.55
C GLY A 119 11.15 -9.41 4.81
N ALA A 120 10.64 -9.46 6.04
CA ALA A 120 9.37 -10.10 6.36
C ALA A 120 8.20 -9.11 6.21
N SER A 121 7.09 -9.60 5.69
CA SER A 121 5.86 -8.85 5.50
C SER A 121 4.83 -9.26 6.56
N PRO A 122 4.48 -8.39 7.53
CA PRO A 122 3.38 -8.65 8.44
C PRO A 122 2.05 -8.56 7.66
N ILE A 123 1.30 -9.66 7.70
CA ILE A 123 0.01 -9.78 7.03
C ILE A 123 -1.08 -9.38 8.01
N ALA A 124 -1.20 -10.07 9.14
CA ALA A 124 -2.25 -9.81 10.11
C ALA A 124 -1.67 -9.56 11.50
N LEU A 125 -2.26 -8.62 12.24
CA LEU A 125 -1.96 -8.34 13.64
C LEU A 125 -3.12 -8.82 14.52
N PHE A 126 -2.83 -9.18 15.76
CA PHE A 126 -3.84 -9.51 16.76
C PHE A 126 -4.53 -8.22 17.25
N GLY A 127 -5.86 -8.14 17.13
CA GLY A 127 -6.60 -6.89 17.26
C GLY A 127 -6.89 -6.39 18.68
N ASP A 128 -6.41 -7.07 19.73
CA ASP A 128 -6.65 -6.65 21.13
C ASP A 128 -5.75 -5.45 21.50
N PRO A 129 -6.32 -4.25 21.76
CA PRO A 129 -5.55 -3.07 22.10
C PRO A 129 -4.73 -3.22 23.40
N THR A 130 -5.16 -4.09 24.33
CA THR A 130 -4.47 -4.31 25.60
C THR A 130 -3.15 -5.06 25.44
N THR A 131 -2.98 -5.74 24.31
CA THR A 131 -1.77 -6.51 23.97
C THR A 131 -0.70 -5.66 23.28
N SER A 132 -1.01 -4.39 23.00
CA SER A 132 -0.10 -3.44 22.35
C SER A 132 1.12 -3.14 23.23
N VAL A 133 2.31 -3.23 22.64
CA VAL A 133 3.58 -2.83 23.28
C VAL A 133 4.18 -1.70 22.46
N ASN A 134 4.41 -0.54 23.10
CA ASN A 134 4.91 0.66 22.43
C ASN A 134 4.08 1.07 21.20
N GLY A 135 2.75 0.90 21.26
CA GLY A 135 1.84 1.22 20.16
C GLY A 135 1.82 0.19 19.02
N THR A 136 2.52 -0.93 19.16
CA THR A 136 2.57 -2.00 18.16
C THR A 136 1.80 -3.23 18.66
N LEU A 137 0.85 -3.71 17.86
CA LEU A 137 0.11 -4.94 18.15
C LEU A 137 0.95 -6.19 17.82
N PRO A 138 0.67 -7.33 18.47
CA PRO A 138 1.34 -8.59 18.16
C PRO A 138 1.08 -9.01 16.71
N ILE A 139 2.11 -9.47 16.03
CA ILE A 139 2.04 -10.04 14.69
C ILE A 139 1.41 -11.42 14.78
N TYR A 140 0.29 -11.61 14.11
CA TYR A 140 -0.42 -12.89 14.07
C TYR A 140 -0.10 -13.69 12.81
N ILE A 141 0.03 -13.05 11.65
CA ILE A 141 0.55 -13.68 10.42
C ILE A 141 1.68 -12.83 9.87
N ALA A 142 2.79 -13.48 9.51
CA ALA A 142 3.84 -12.87 8.71
C ALA A 142 4.37 -13.87 7.69
N THR A 143 4.86 -13.34 6.58
CA THR A 143 5.51 -14.11 5.52
C THR A 143 6.90 -13.55 5.26
N GLN A 144 7.81 -14.41 4.80
CA GLN A 144 9.10 -13.97 4.28
C GLN A 144 9.63 -14.97 3.24
N PHE A 145 10.64 -14.53 2.50
CA PHE A 145 11.53 -15.44 1.79
C PHE A 145 12.75 -15.76 2.63
N TYR A 146 13.07 -17.05 2.74
CA TYR A 146 14.33 -17.53 3.32
C TYR A 146 15.12 -18.23 2.22
N GLY A 147 16.21 -17.61 1.75
CA GLY A 147 16.85 -18.02 0.50
C GLY A 147 15.83 -18.07 -0.64
N ALA A 148 15.61 -19.25 -1.21
CA ALA A 148 14.63 -19.50 -2.27
C ALA A 148 13.26 -19.98 -1.76
N GLY A 149 13.14 -20.29 -0.46
CA GLY A 149 11.95 -20.85 0.15
C GLY A 149 10.98 -19.78 0.65
N ARG A 150 9.68 -20.11 0.65
CA ARG A 150 8.62 -19.28 1.24
C ARG A 150 8.33 -19.76 2.65
N VAL A 151 8.42 -18.86 3.61
CA VAL A 151 8.11 -19.16 5.01
C VAL A 151 6.95 -18.31 5.50
N ALA A 152 5.93 -18.96 6.07
CA ALA A 152 4.83 -18.31 6.75
C ALA A 152 4.86 -18.64 8.25
N PHE A 153 4.43 -17.67 9.06
CA PHE A 153 4.19 -17.82 10.48
C PHE A 153 2.72 -17.51 10.79
N GLN A 154 2.12 -18.33 11.66
CA GLN A 154 0.78 -18.15 12.19
C GLN A 154 0.83 -18.21 13.73
N GLY A 155 0.28 -17.21 14.39
CA GLY A 155 0.40 -16.99 15.83
C GLY A 155 -0.38 -17.98 16.71
N SER A 156 -1.35 -18.71 16.17
CA SER A 156 -2.01 -19.84 16.83
C SER A 156 -2.70 -20.75 15.83
N GLY A 157 -3.11 -21.96 16.24
CA GLY A 157 -3.82 -22.93 15.39
C GLY A 157 -5.34 -22.74 15.32
N GLU A 158 -5.88 -21.54 15.56
CA GLU A 158 -7.32 -21.33 15.78
C GLU A 158 -8.16 -21.01 14.53
N PHE A 159 -7.57 -21.10 13.34
CA PHE A 159 -8.29 -20.78 12.11
C PHE A 159 -9.41 -21.76 11.77
N TRP A 160 -9.52 -22.89 12.49
CA TRP A 160 -10.71 -23.75 12.45
C TRP A 160 -12.01 -23.00 12.70
N ARG A 161 -11.97 -21.88 13.44
CA ARG A 161 -13.09 -20.97 13.70
C ARG A 161 -13.62 -20.26 12.45
N LEU A 162 -12.87 -20.23 11.35
CA LEU A 162 -13.38 -19.70 10.07
C LEU A 162 -14.62 -20.46 9.58
N ARG A 163 -14.81 -21.71 10.03
CA ARG A 163 -16.02 -22.51 9.77
C ARG A 163 -17.29 -21.87 10.31
N ASP A 164 -17.20 -21.04 11.35
CA ASP A 164 -18.36 -20.32 11.90
C ASP A 164 -18.87 -19.23 10.94
N VAL A 165 -17.99 -18.71 10.07
CA VAL A 165 -18.33 -17.71 9.04
C VAL A 165 -18.68 -18.39 7.72
N GLY A 166 -17.97 -19.46 7.36
CA GLY A 166 -18.24 -20.27 6.18
C GLY A 166 -17.50 -21.59 6.23
N GLU A 167 -18.21 -22.69 5.99
CA GLU A 167 -17.68 -24.06 6.09
C GLU A 167 -16.42 -24.27 5.23
N GLU A 168 -16.41 -23.67 4.03
CA GLU A 168 -15.34 -23.78 3.03
C GLU A 168 -14.11 -22.89 3.30
N TYR A 169 -14.22 -21.86 4.16
CA TYR A 169 -13.15 -20.87 4.32
C TYR A 169 -11.92 -21.43 5.02
N PHE A 170 -12.10 -22.34 5.98
CA PHE A 170 -10.97 -23.02 6.61
C PHE A 170 -10.18 -23.84 5.59
N ASP A 171 -10.86 -24.67 4.80
CA ASP A 171 -10.22 -25.54 3.83
C ASP A 171 -9.56 -24.70 2.72
N THR A 172 -10.22 -23.63 2.29
CA THR A 172 -9.67 -22.69 1.29
C THR A 172 -8.41 -22.01 1.81
N TYR A 173 -8.42 -21.50 3.05
CA TYR A 173 -7.24 -20.87 3.66
C TYR A 173 -6.05 -21.83 3.69
N TYR A 174 -6.20 -23.02 4.28
CA TYR A 174 -5.08 -23.96 4.41
C TYR A 174 -4.63 -24.54 3.07
N THR A 175 -5.55 -24.79 2.14
CA THR A 175 -5.21 -25.24 0.78
C THR A 175 -4.37 -24.20 0.06
N LYS A 176 -4.78 -22.93 0.11
CA LYS A 176 -4.03 -21.83 -0.50
C LYS A 176 -2.72 -21.56 0.22
N LEU A 177 -2.66 -21.64 1.55
CA LEU A 177 -1.44 -21.46 2.32
C LEU A 177 -0.38 -22.52 1.97
N ILE A 178 -0.79 -23.79 1.91
CA ILE A 178 0.10 -24.90 1.53
C ILE A 178 0.56 -24.74 0.07
N ARG A 179 -0.35 -24.37 -0.84
CA ARG A 179 0.00 -24.08 -2.24
C ARG A 179 0.99 -22.93 -2.35
N TRP A 180 0.75 -21.84 -1.62
CA TRP A 180 1.62 -20.67 -1.58
C TRP A 180 3.01 -21.00 -1.05
N ALA A 181 3.10 -21.81 0.01
CA ALA A 181 4.38 -22.28 0.55
C ALA A 181 5.11 -23.20 -0.44
N GLY A 182 4.38 -24.07 -1.16
CA GLY A 182 4.93 -24.99 -2.16
C GLY A 182 5.30 -24.34 -3.50
N GLN A 183 4.79 -23.14 -3.80
CA GLN A 183 5.02 -22.45 -5.08
C GLN A 183 6.51 -22.17 -5.36
N GLY A 184 7.34 -21.90 -4.34
CA GLY A 184 8.77 -21.63 -4.53
C GLY A 184 9.48 -22.71 -5.36
N ARG A 185 9.13 -23.99 -5.14
CA ARG A 185 9.69 -25.12 -5.90
C ARG A 185 9.10 -25.28 -7.29
N LEU A 186 7.82 -24.95 -7.47
CA LEU A 186 7.16 -24.97 -8.79
C LEU A 186 7.70 -23.87 -9.71
N MET A 187 8.16 -22.76 -9.12
CA MET A 187 8.73 -21.59 -9.81
C MET A 187 10.24 -21.74 -10.10
N ARG A 188 10.80 -22.94 -9.90
CA ARG A 188 12.17 -23.23 -10.31
C ARG A 188 12.21 -23.43 -11.82
N ASP A 189 12.40 -22.33 -12.55
CA ASP A 189 12.56 -22.35 -14.01
C ASP A 189 13.84 -23.09 -14.45
N SER A 190 14.85 -23.16 -13.57
CA SER A 190 16.13 -23.79 -13.85
C SER A 190 16.86 -24.24 -12.60
N ASP A 191 17.73 -25.24 -12.75
CA ASP A 191 18.66 -25.64 -11.68
C ASP A 191 19.76 -24.60 -11.42
N ARG A 192 19.94 -23.62 -12.31
CA ARG A 192 20.91 -22.51 -12.18
C ARG A 192 20.47 -21.42 -11.22
N GLY A 193 19.19 -21.31 -10.91
CA GLY A 193 18.71 -20.30 -9.96
C GLY A 193 17.20 -20.10 -9.98
N ILE A 194 16.73 -19.28 -9.04
CA ILE A 194 15.32 -18.97 -8.84
C ILE A 194 15.17 -17.46 -8.69
N LEU A 195 14.21 -16.89 -9.40
CA LEU A 195 13.82 -15.49 -9.28
C LEU A 195 12.50 -15.41 -8.53
N LEU A 196 12.40 -14.52 -7.55
CA LEU A 196 11.29 -14.38 -6.63
C LEU A 196 10.91 -12.91 -6.51
N LEU A 197 9.61 -12.65 -6.44
CA LEU A 197 9.03 -11.34 -6.14
C LEU A 197 8.33 -11.42 -4.78
N ASP A 198 8.43 -10.37 -3.98
CA ASP A 198 7.68 -10.21 -2.72
C ASP A 198 6.17 -10.16 -2.91
N LYS A 199 5.73 -9.62 -4.05
CA LYS A 199 4.32 -9.43 -4.39
C LYS A 199 4.01 -9.99 -5.77
N GLU A 200 2.93 -10.77 -5.86
CA GLU A 200 2.35 -11.21 -7.14
C GLU A 200 1.41 -10.14 -7.73
N GLN A 201 0.83 -9.32 -6.86
CA GLN A 201 -0.02 -8.18 -7.20
C GLN A 201 0.47 -6.94 -6.48
N ALA A 202 0.61 -5.83 -7.20
CA ALA A 202 1.05 -4.55 -6.64
C ALA A 202 0.13 -3.40 -7.09
N ILE A 203 0.22 -2.29 -6.36
CA ILE A 203 -0.50 -1.05 -6.65
C ILE A 203 0.46 -0.04 -7.29
N ILE A 204 -0.06 0.89 -8.10
CA ILE A 204 0.75 2.01 -8.64
C ILE A 204 1.44 2.76 -7.50
N GLY A 205 2.74 3.02 -7.65
CA GLY A 205 3.56 3.72 -6.66
C GLY A 205 4.15 2.82 -5.58
N GLU A 206 3.72 1.56 -5.48
CA GLU A 206 4.34 0.60 -4.58
C GLU A 206 5.75 0.19 -5.06
N GLN A 207 6.56 -0.20 -4.09
CA GLN A 207 7.85 -0.81 -4.31
C GLN A 207 7.69 -2.34 -4.32
N VAL A 208 8.28 -2.99 -5.32
CA VAL A 208 8.34 -4.46 -5.42
C VAL A 208 9.78 -4.89 -5.20
N MET A 209 9.99 -5.80 -4.26
CA MET A 209 11.29 -6.40 -3.96
C MET A 209 11.51 -7.63 -4.84
N VAL A 210 12.67 -7.66 -5.49
CA VAL A 210 13.12 -8.76 -6.32
C VAL A 210 14.23 -9.49 -5.58
N ARG A 211 14.10 -10.80 -5.45
CA ARG A 211 15.11 -11.69 -4.87
C ARG A 211 15.52 -12.73 -5.90
N ALA A 212 16.81 -12.95 -6.06
CA ALA A 212 17.35 -14.00 -6.90
C ALA A 212 18.29 -14.90 -6.10
N VAL A 213 18.12 -16.21 -6.21
CA VAL A 213 19.02 -17.21 -5.63
C VAL A 213 19.73 -17.90 -6.77
N LEU A 214 21.04 -17.66 -6.89
CA LEU A 214 21.80 -17.98 -8.09
C LEU A 214 22.92 -18.96 -7.80
N LYS A 215 23.16 -19.85 -8.78
CA LYS A 215 24.22 -20.85 -8.75
C LYS A 215 25.14 -20.72 -9.97
N ASP A 216 26.41 -21.04 -9.75
CA ASP A 216 27.43 -21.14 -10.80
C ASP A 216 27.29 -22.45 -11.60
N ALA A 217 28.25 -22.72 -12.50
CA ALA A 217 28.24 -23.91 -13.35
C ALA A 217 28.51 -25.22 -12.59
N GLN A 218 29.06 -25.10 -11.38
CA GLN A 218 29.33 -26.21 -10.46
C GLN A 218 28.20 -26.38 -9.44
N PHE A 219 27.06 -25.71 -9.65
CA PHE A 219 25.91 -25.65 -8.74
C PHE A 219 26.25 -25.13 -7.33
N GLN A 220 27.35 -24.38 -7.20
CA GLN A 220 27.71 -23.66 -5.98
C GLN A 220 27.07 -22.27 -5.98
N PRO A 221 26.88 -21.64 -4.81
CA PRO A 221 26.34 -20.28 -4.72
C PRO A 221 27.16 -19.29 -5.56
N LEU A 222 26.50 -18.51 -6.41
CA LEU A 222 27.17 -17.53 -7.28
C LEU A 222 27.65 -16.32 -6.45
N VAL A 223 28.95 -16.03 -6.48
CA VAL A 223 29.54 -14.89 -5.74
C VAL A 223 30.07 -13.83 -6.70
N LEU A 224 29.25 -12.82 -6.95
CA LEU A 224 29.51 -11.63 -7.75
C LEU A 224 29.08 -10.36 -6.97
N PRO A 225 29.73 -9.20 -7.22
CA PRO A 225 29.38 -7.95 -6.52
C PRO A 225 27.98 -7.44 -6.86
N GLU A 226 27.52 -7.65 -8.09
CA GLU A 226 26.16 -7.31 -8.53
C GLU A 226 25.77 -8.17 -9.74
N VAL A 227 24.47 -8.30 -9.97
CA VAL A 227 23.89 -8.94 -11.15
C VAL A 227 22.84 -8.03 -11.78
N SER A 228 22.74 -8.03 -13.11
CA SER A 228 21.83 -7.16 -13.85
C SER A 228 20.63 -7.95 -14.38
N ALA A 229 19.44 -7.62 -13.86
CA ALA A 229 18.15 -8.05 -14.39
C ALA A 229 17.61 -7.02 -15.38
N LYS A 230 16.70 -7.45 -16.25
CA LYS A 230 15.91 -6.62 -17.14
C LYS A 230 14.49 -6.54 -16.60
N LEU A 231 14.00 -5.33 -16.37
CA LEU A 231 12.60 -5.05 -16.06
C LEU A 231 11.89 -4.62 -17.33
N VAL A 232 10.92 -5.40 -17.78
CA VAL A 232 10.01 -5.09 -18.89
C VAL A 232 8.74 -4.49 -18.30
N ASP A 233 8.43 -3.25 -18.68
CA ASP A 233 7.20 -2.60 -18.25
C ASP A 233 6.00 -2.95 -19.16
N PRO A 234 4.77 -2.59 -18.78
CA PRO A 234 3.58 -2.87 -19.58
C PRO A 234 3.58 -2.20 -20.98
N SER A 235 4.43 -1.20 -21.21
CA SER A 235 4.60 -0.55 -22.51
C SER A 235 5.67 -1.23 -23.39
N GLY A 236 6.32 -2.27 -22.88
CA GLY A 236 7.42 -2.98 -23.53
C GLY A 236 8.78 -2.30 -23.38
N ARG A 237 8.89 -1.25 -22.57
CA ARG A 237 10.16 -0.57 -22.29
C ARG A 237 10.98 -1.43 -21.34
N ILE A 238 12.24 -1.65 -21.70
CA ILE A 238 13.19 -2.41 -20.92
C ILE A 238 14.06 -1.46 -20.10
N THR A 239 14.15 -1.69 -18.79
CA THR A 239 15.01 -0.96 -17.86
C THR A 239 15.94 -1.94 -17.14
N SER A 240 17.20 -1.55 -16.91
CA SER A 240 18.14 -2.37 -16.13
C SER A 240 17.82 -2.28 -14.64
N LEU A 241 17.70 -3.43 -13.96
CA LEU A 241 17.52 -3.55 -12.53
C LEU A 241 18.74 -4.25 -11.93
N ILE A 242 19.49 -3.54 -11.08
CA ILE A 242 20.70 -4.08 -10.44
C ILE A 242 20.29 -4.79 -9.14
N LEU A 243 20.68 -6.06 -8.99
CA LEU A 243 20.53 -6.82 -7.76
C LEU A 243 21.89 -6.95 -7.07
N ARG A 244 21.92 -6.79 -5.75
CA ARG A 244 23.13 -6.84 -4.91
C ARG A 244 23.06 -8.01 -3.92
N PRO A 245 24.20 -8.62 -3.56
CA PRO A 245 24.22 -9.71 -2.61
C PRO A 245 23.76 -9.23 -1.23
N ILE A 246 23.09 -10.10 -0.47
CA ILE A 246 22.69 -9.78 0.89
C ILE A 246 23.90 -9.83 1.85
N PRO A 247 23.93 -9.01 2.90
CA PRO A 247 25.06 -8.97 3.84
C PRO A 247 25.10 -10.16 4.81
N ASP A 248 24.15 -11.10 4.71
CA ASP A 248 24.05 -12.28 5.57
C ASP A 248 24.97 -13.41 5.08
N PRO A 249 26.02 -13.80 5.85
CA PRO A 249 26.93 -14.86 5.46
C PRO A 249 26.28 -16.25 5.36
N SER A 250 25.12 -16.47 5.98
CA SER A 250 24.42 -17.76 5.95
C SER A 250 23.73 -18.05 4.62
N GLN A 251 23.57 -17.03 3.76
CA GLN A 251 22.86 -17.12 2.49
C GLN A 251 23.71 -16.61 1.31
N PRO A 252 24.84 -17.27 1.01
CA PRO A 252 25.62 -16.94 -0.17
C PRO A 252 24.80 -17.17 -1.45
N GLY A 253 25.07 -16.39 -2.50
CA GLY A 253 24.37 -16.51 -3.79
C GLY A 253 22.96 -15.91 -3.82
N VAL A 254 22.54 -15.24 -2.75
CA VAL A 254 21.25 -14.54 -2.70
C VAL A 254 21.43 -13.06 -2.97
N TYR A 255 20.70 -12.57 -3.98
CA TYR A 255 20.72 -11.20 -4.46
C TYR A 255 19.36 -10.54 -4.25
N ILE A 256 19.36 -9.25 -3.89
CA ILE A 256 18.16 -8.44 -3.72
C ILE A 256 18.28 -7.17 -4.56
N GLY A 257 17.18 -6.79 -5.19
CA GLY A 257 16.98 -5.46 -5.77
C GLY A 257 15.53 -5.04 -5.61
N GLN A 258 15.23 -3.82 -6.03
CA GLN A 258 13.89 -3.26 -5.87
C GLN A 258 13.56 -2.31 -7.02
N PHE A 259 12.29 -2.23 -7.39
CA PHE A 259 11.81 -1.25 -8.36
C PHE A 259 10.47 -0.67 -7.93
N PHE A 260 10.19 0.53 -8.43
CA PHE A 260 8.90 1.21 -8.22
C PHE A 260 8.00 1.01 -9.42
N VAL A 261 6.75 0.68 -9.12
CA VAL A 261 5.70 0.50 -10.11
C VAL A 261 5.16 1.87 -10.55
N LYS A 262 5.13 2.13 -11.86
CA LYS A 262 4.80 3.47 -12.41
C LYS A 262 3.52 3.52 -13.24
N SER A 263 3.12 2.39 -13.82
CA SER A 263 1.92 2.27 -14.66
C SER A 263 1.19 0.99 -14.31
N THR A 264 -0.08 0.90 -14.70
CA THR A 264 -0.85 -0.35 -14.61
C THR A 264 -0.47 -1.34 -15.69
N GLY A 265 -0.64 -2.63 -15.38
CA GLY A 265 -0.41 -3.73 -16.31
C GLY A 265 0.59 -4.75 -15.77
N ASN A 266 1.05 -5.64 -16.65
CA ASN A 266 1.96 -6.71 -16.29
C ASN A 266 3.39 -6.22 -16.42
N TYR A 267 4.15 -6.31 -15.34
CA TYR A 267 5.61 -6.15 -15.37
C TYR A 267 6.25 -7.52 -15.38
N GLU A 268 7.35 -7.66 -16.12
CA GLU A 268 8.14 -8.88 -16.17
C GLU A 268 9.59 -8.58 -15.80
N VAL A 269 10.14 -9.33 -14.84
CA VAL A 269 11.55 -9.28 -14.47
C VAL A 269 12.23 -10.48 -15.10
N GLN A 270 13.25 -10.24 -15.93
CA GLN A 270 14.04 -11.25 -16.60
C GLN A 270 15.49 -11.18 -16.13
N LEU A 271 16.00 -12.25 -15.55
CA LEU A 271 17.37 -12.34 -15.08
C LEU A 271 18.14 -13.39 -15.90
N PRO A 272 19.03 -12.96 -16.81
CA PRO A 272 19.92 -13.87 -17.49
C PRO A 272 21.02 -14.36 -16.54
N VAL A 273 21.23 -15.68 -16.49
CA VAL A 273 22.23 -16.35 -15.66
C VAL A 273 23.11 -17.23 -16.56
N GLY A 274 24.42 -17.17 -16.37
CA GLY A 274 25.39 -17.94 -17.15
C GLY A 274 26.13 -17.11 -18.20
N GLY A 275 27.08 -17.75 -18.90
CA GLY A 275 27.81 -17.14 -20.01
C GLY A 275 26.96 -17.02 -21.28
N LEU A 276 27.44 -16.27 -22.27
CA LEU A 276 26.75 -16.01 -23.54
C LEU A 276 26.31 -17.28 -24.30
N SER A 277 26.97 -18.43 -24.06
CA SER A 277 26.70 -19.71 -24.73
C SER A 277 25.72 -20.64 -23.99
N GLU A 278 25.52 -20.45 -22.68
CA GLU A 278 24.64 -21.29 -21.83
C GLU A 278 23.72 -20.41 -20.97
N GLN A 279 23.20 -19.35 -21.58
CA GLN A 279 22.40 -18.35 -20.89
C GLN A 279 21.00 -18.89 -20.59
N VAL A 280 20.70 -19.04 -19.31
CA VAL A 280 19.36 -19.33 -18.82
C VAL A 280 18.69 -18.02 -18.43
N VAL A 281 17.45 -17.77 -18.85
CA VAL A 281 16.69 -16.59 -18.44
C VAL A 281 15.65 -17.02 -17.42
N LEU A 282 15.81 -16.55 -16.19
CA LEU A 282 14.79 -16.69 -15.15
C LEU A 282 13.79 -15.56 -15.31
N SER A 283 12.48 -15.83 -15.28
CA SER A 283 11.47 -14.79 -15.42
C SER A 283 10.40 -14.84 -14.34
N GLN A 284 9.95 -13.66 -13.91
CA GLN A 284 8.85 -13.52 -12.98
C GLN A 284 7.97 -12.33 -13.35
N GLN A 285 6.67 -12.45 -13.07
CA GLN A 285 5.68 -11.44 -13.42
C GLN A 285 4.99 -10.89 -12.18
N VAL A 286 4.74 -9.58 -12.17
CA VAL A 286 3.87 -8.92 -11.19
C VAL A 286 2.76 -8.17 -11.91
N ILE A 287 1.54 -8.35 -11.44
CA ILE A 287 0.35 -7.71 -12.01
C ILE A 287 0.06 -6.44 -11.23
N VAL A 288 0.06 -5.30 -11.92
CA VAL A 288 -0.19 -4.01 -11.28
C VAL A 288 -1.59 -3.54 -11.58
N ARG A 289 -2.32 -3.19 -10.53
CA ARG A 289 -3.70 -2.68 -10.61
C ARG A 289 -3.81 -1.28 -10.00
N VAL A 290 -4.77 -0.49 -10.49
CA VAL A 290 -5.20 0.72 -9.78
C VAL A 290 -5.96 0.27 -8.54
N PRO A 291 -5.65 0.81 -7.35
CA PRO A 291 -6.42 0.46 -6.18
C PRO A 291 -7.78 1.12 -6.35
N ALA A 292 -8.84 0.32 -6.47
CA ALA A 292 -10.18 0.84 -6.63
C ALA A 292 -10.77 1.25 -5.27
N ILE A 293 -10.04 2.06 -4.49
CA ILE A 293 -10.43 2.42 -3.11
C ILE A 293 -11.79 3.12 -3.10
N GLU A 294 -12.05 3.96 -4.10
CA GLU A 294 -13.32 4.65 -4.33
C GLU A 294 -14.48 3.69 -4.64
N ILE A 295 -14.19 2.52 -5.23
CA ILE A 295 -15.18 1.46 -5.50
C ILE A 295 -15.33 0.55 -4.27
N GLN A 296 -14.22 0.25 -3.56
CA GLN A 296 -14.19 -0.60 -2.38
C GLN A 296 -14.86 0.05 -1.16
N ARG A 297 -14.80 1.38 -1.07
CA ARG A 297 -15.50 2.19 -0.07
C ARG A 297 -16.29 3.29 -0.79
N PRO A 298 -17.50 2.97 -1.31
CA PRO A 298 -18.33 3.95 -2.00
C PRO A 298 -18.92 5.00 -1.03
N GLN A 299 -18.76 4.80 0.28
CA GLN A 299 -19.19 5.73 1.30
C GLN A 299 -18.29 6.96 1.32
N ARG A 300 -18.92 8.14 1.39
CA ARG A 300 -18.24 9.42 1.57
C ARG A 300 -17.50 9.43 2.91
N ASN A 301 -16.20 9.67 2.91
CA ASN A 301 -15.41 9.79 4.14
C ASN A 301 -15.59 11.19 4.75
N ASP A 302 -16.74 11.40 5.40
CA ASP A 302 -17.10 12.68 6.03
C ASP A 302 -16.03 13.20 7.01
N PRO A 303 -15.41 12.38 7.89
CA PRO A 303 -14.35 12.84 8.78
C PRO A 303 -13.15 13.42 8.04
N LEU A 304 -12.59 12.68 7.07
CA LEU A 304 -11.43 13.14 6.31
C LEU A 304 -11.72 14.42 5.51
N LEU A 305 -12.88 14.48 4.87
CA LEU A 305 -13.28 15.64 4.08
C LEU A 305 -13.51 16.87 4.95
N SER A 306 -14.08 16.71 6.15
CA SER A 306 -14.22 17.79 7.13
C SER A 306 -12.87 18.31 7.61
N GLU A 307 -11.91 17.42 7.86
CA GLU A 307 -10.56 17.78 8.27
C GLU A 307 -9.83 18.55 7.16
N LEU A 308 -9.86 18.05 5.93
CA LEU A 308 -9.26 18.71 4.76
C LEU A 308 -9.82 20.10 4.53
N ALA A 309 -11.15 20.26 4.62
CA ALA A 309 -11.80 21.56 4.53
C ALA A 309 -11.28 22.51 5.62
N SER A 310 -11.21 22.06 6.88
CA SER A 310 -10.71 22.87 8.00
C SER A 310 -9.26 23.31 7.80
N ARG A 311 -8.37 22.42 7.33
CA ARG A 311 -6.95 22.71 7.10
C ARG A 311 -6.71 23.64 5.92
N THR A 312 -7.58 23.60 4.91
CA THR A 312 -7.49 24.46 3.71
C THR A 312 -8.27 25.77 3.85
N GLY A 313 -8.92 26.02 4.99
CA GLY A 313 -9.76 27.20 5.22
C GLY A 313 -11.12 27.15 4.52
N GLY A 314 -11.51 25.99 3.99
CA GLY A 314 -12.80 25.73 3.38
C GLY A 314 -13.88 25.34 4.41
N LYS A 315 -15.14 25.31 3.95
CA LYS A 315 -16.29 24.78 4.71
C LYS A 315 -16.76 23.48 4.08
N TYR A 316 -16.99 22.46 4.90
CA TYR A 316 -17.52 21.18 4.45
C TYR A 316 -19.03 21.11 4.67
N TRP A 317 -19.78 20.66 3.66
CA TRP A 317 -21.23 20.57 3.67
C TRP A 317 -21.65 19.12 3.40
N THR A 318 -22.44 18.54 4.32
CA THR A 318 -22.87 17.14 4.26
C THR A 318 -24.25 17.02 3.60
N GLY A 319 -24.26 16.74 2.29
CA GLY A 319 -25.50 16.51 1.54
C GLY A 319 -26.21 17.80 1.10
N VAL A 320 -27.16 17.69 0.18
CA VAL A 320 -27.82 18.84 -0.47
C VAL A 320 -28.70 19.63 0.52
N GLU A 321 -29.25 18.97 1.53
CA GLU A 321 -30.07 19.59 2.59
C GLU A 321 -29.27 20.59 3.43
N SER A 322 -27.97 20.33 3.65
CA SER A 322 -27.11 21.28 4.37
C SER A 322 -26.84 22.56 3.56
N VAL A 323 -26.99 22.50 2.23
CA VAL A 323 -26.74 23.61 1.30
C VAL A 323 -28.00 24.45 1.08
N VAL A 324 -29.18 23.82 1.11
CA VAL A 324 -30.47 24.46 0.87
C VAL A 324 -31.16 24.69 2.21
N THR A 325 -31.01 25.89 2.75
CA THR A 325 -31.88 26.32 3.85
C THR A 325 -33.28 26.56 3.28
N ASN A 326 -34.25 25.71 3.63
CA ASN A 326 -35.67 25.98 3.35
C ASN A 326 -36.09 27.24 4.11
N SER A 327 -36.13 28.39 3.44
CA SER A 327 -36.97 29.50 3.90
C SER A 327 -38.42 29.07 3.73
N VAL A 328 -39.18 29.10 4.81
CA VAL A 328 -40.59 28.63 4.87
C VAL A 328 -41.56 29.56 4.12
N ASP A 329 -41.10 30.66 3.55
CA ASP A 329 -41.93 31.56 2.75
C ASP A 329 -41.64 31.38 1.26
N GLY A 330 -42.64 30.89 0.53
CA GLY A 330 -42.60 30.38 -0.85
C GLY A 330 -42.26 31.38 -1.96
N SER A 331 -41.24 32.20 -1.78
CA SER A 331 -40.62 33.02 -2.82
C SER A 331 -39.11 32.86 -2.74
N SER A 332 -38.54 32.23 -3.78
CA SER A 332 -37.11 31.96 -4.03
C SER A 332 -36.39 30.99 -3.07
N ILE A 333 -36.03 29.81 -3.61
CA ILE A 333 -35.05 28.89 -3.03
C ILE A 333 -33.67 29.54 -3.20
N GLU A 334 -33.22 30.31 -2.23
CA GLU A 334 -31.84 30.81 -2.21
C GLU A 334 -30.94 29.80 -1.49
N ALA A 335 -29.88 29.34 -2.15
CA ALA A 335 -28.83 28.53 -1.55
C ALA A 335 -27.93 29.42 -0.65
N VAL A 336 -28.53 30.00 0.39
CA VAL A 336 -27.95 31.07 1.23
C VAL A 336 -26.63 30.64 1.89
N GLY A 337 -26.47 29.36 2.22
CA GLY A 337 -25.27 28.84 2.90
C GLY A 337 -24.00 28.86 2.03
N ILE A 338 -24.07 28.30 0.82
CA ILE A 338 -22.92 28.26 -0.10
C ILE A 338 -22.66 29.63 -0.72
N VAL A 339 -23.71 30.31 -1.19
CA VAL A 339 -23.57 31.59 -1.91
C VAL A 339 -22.90 32.65 -1.02
N ASN A 340 -23.26 32.73 0.27
CA ASN A 340 -22.61 33.64 1.21
C ASN A 340 -21.18 33.23 1.59
N SER A 341 -20.80 31.96 1.39
CA SER A 341 -19.46 31.46 1.71
C SER A 341 -18.45 31.67 0.60
N ILE A 342 -18.91 31.97 -0.63
CA ILE A 342 -18.05 32.29 -1.77
C ILE A 342 -17.89 33.81 -1.79
N PRO A 343 -16.73 34.37 -1.39
CA PRO A 343 -16.52 35.80 -1.47
C PRO A 343 -16.51 36.23 -2.94
N PRO A 344 -17.28 37.27 -3.34
CA PRO A 344 -17.19 37.81 -4.68
C PRO A 344 -15.76 38.29 -4.94
N ARG A 345 -15.13 37.75 -5.98
CA ARG A 345 -13.79 38.16 -6.45
C ARG A 345 -13.93 38.84 -7.80
N ASP A 346 -14.78 39.85 -7.83
CA ASP A 346 -15.09 40.58 -9.05
C ASP A 346 -13.81 41.32 -9.50
N GLN A 347 -13.36 41.01 -10.72
CA GLN A 347 -12.28 41.74 -11.35
C GLN A 347 -12.90 42.71 -12.36
N THR A 348 -12.74 44.01 -12.10
CA THR A 348 -13.09 45.04 -13.07
C THR A 348 -11.95 45.19 -14.06
N ASN A 349 -12.10 44.59 -15.25
CA ASN A 349 -11.19 44.80 -16.36
C ASN A 349 -11.65 46.01 -17.18
N PHE A 350 -10.81 47.05 -17.26
CA PHE A 350 -11.04 48.18 -18.15
C PHE A 350 -10.68 47.78 -19.58
N LEU A 351 -11.66 47.74 -20.47
CA LEU A 351 -11.43 47.50 -21.90
C LEU A 351 -11.03 48.81 -22.57
N PRO A 352 -9.76 48.98 -23.03
CA PRO A 352 -9.37 50.17 -23.77
C PRO A 352 -10.08 50.20 -25.14
N GLY A 353 -10.71 51.33 -25.48
CA GLY A 353 -11.31 51.56 -26.80
C GLY A 353 -12.84 51.53 -26.87
N THR A 354 -13.55 51.28 -25.76
CA THR A 354 -15.00 51.50 -25.72
C THR A 354 -15.30 53.00 -25.57
N PRO A 355 -16.00 53.64 -26.52
CA PRO A 355 -16.36 55.05 -26.42
C PRO A 355 -17.31 55.28 -25.23
N ASP A 356 -16.87 56.08 -24.27
CA ASP A 356 -17.68 56.50 -23.13
C ASP A 356 -18.76 57.49 -23.62
N ARG A 357 -20.02 57.02 -23.61
CA ARG A 357 -21.18 57.79 -24.08
C ARG A 357 -21.45 58.99 -23.19
N ASP A 358 -21.21 58.87 -21.89
CA ASP A 358 -21.45 59.96 -20.93
C ASP A 358 -20.40 61.04 -21.09
N PHE A 359 -19.13 60.65 -21.30
CA PHE A 359 -18.07 61.59 -21.65
C PHE A 359 -18.38 62.31 -22.97
N GLN A 360 -18.76 61.59 -24.02
CA GLN A 360 -19.11 62.19 -25.31
C GLN A 360 -20.28 63.17 -25.20
N GLN A 361 -21.34 62.82 -24.46
CA GLN A 361 -22.48 63.72 -24.24
C GLN A 361 -22.06 64.99 -23.49
N ARG A 362 -21.27 64.88 -22.42
CA ARG A 362 -20.75 66.04 -21.68
C ARG A 362 -19.89 66.92 -22.58
N TRP A 363 -19.01 66.31 -23.38
CA TRP A 363 -18.13 67.04 -24.29
C TRP A 363 -18.91 67.78 -25.38
N MET A 364 -19.86 67.11 -26.04
CA MET A 364 -20.73 67.72 -27.04
C MET A 364 -21.60 68.84 -26.44
N GLY A 365 -22.08 68.66 -25.20
CA GLY A 365 -22.82 69.68 -24.46
C GLY A 365 -22.00 70.95 -24.23
N ILE A 366 -20.74 70.80 -23.80
CA ILE A 366 -19.81 71.93 -23.62
C ILE A 366 -19.53 72.63 -24.95
N LEU A 367 -19.29 71.85 -26.01
CA LEU A 367 -19.01 72.39 -27.36
C LEU A 367 -20.20 73.20 -27.90
N MET A 368 -21.42 72.70 -27.70
CA MET A 368 -22.65 73.40 -28.10
C MET A 368 -22.84 74.70 -27.32
N ALA A 369 -22.63 74.67 -26.00
CA ALA A 369 -22.69 75.87 -25.17
C ALA A 369 -21.65 76.92 -25.62
N TRP A 370 -20.46 76.48 -26.01
CA TRP A 370 -19.41 77.37 -26.52
C TRP A 370 -19.79 77.99 -27.87
N ILE A 371 -20.30 77.21 -28.82
CA ILE A 371 -20.76 77.72 -30.13
C ILE A 371 -21.91 78.72 -29.96
N VAL A 372 -22.91 78.38 -29.14
CA VAL A 372 -24.02 79.29 -28.82
C VAL A 372 -23.50 80.56 -28.15
N GLY A 373 -22.54 80.43 -27.23
CA GLY A 373 -21.83 81.55 -26.62
C GLY A 373 -21.19 82.46 -27.67
N CYS A 374 -20.36 81.92 -28.55
CA CYS A 374 -19.70 82.69 -29.62
C CYS A 374 -20.69 83.37 -30.57
N LEU A 375 -21.75 82.68 -31.00
CA LEU A 375 -22.78 83.27 -31.86
C LEU A 375 -23.55 84.40 -31.14
N SER A 376 -23.87 84.20 -29.86
CA SER A 376 -24.52 85.25 -29.07
C SER A 376 -23.61 86.47 -28.88
N LEU A 377 -22.31 86.25 -28.69
CA LEU A 377 -21.30 87.29 -28.55
C LEU A 377 -21.07 88.03 -29.88
N GLU A 378 -21.03 87.30 -31.00
CA GLU A 378 -20.99 87.88 -32.35
C GLU A 378 -22.22 88.76 -32.59
N TRP A 379 -23.43 88.27 -32.29
CA TRP A 379 -24.65 89.05 -32.42
C TRP A 379 -24.61 90.33 -31.55
N LEU A 380 -24.12 90.22 -30.32
CA LEU A 380 -24.01 91.34 -29.39
C LEU A 380 -22.99 92.38 -29.91
N ILE A 381 -21.85 91.93 -30.44
CA ILE A 381 -20.86 92.79 -31.09
C ILE A 381 -21.47 93.47 -32.31
N ARG A 382 -22.13 92.74 -33.22
CA ARG A 382 -22.79 93.32 -34.41
C ARG A 382 -23.82 94.39 -34.03
N ARG A 383 -24.60 94.13 -32.97
CA ARG A 383 -25.61 95.07 -32.46
C ARG A 383 -24.97 96.32 -31.84
N MET A 384 -23.86 96.18 -31.13
CA MET A 384 -23.13 97.31 -30.56
C MET A 384 -22.39 98.13 -31.63
N SER A 385 -21.84 97.48 -32.66
CA SER A 385 -21.11 98.14 -33.74
C SER A 385 -22.01 98.74 -34.83
N LYS A 386 -23.34 98.70 -34.67
CA LYS A 386 -24.35 99.18 -35.65
C LYS A 386 -24.14 98.60 -37.07
N LEU A 387 -23.71 97.34 -37.15
CA LEU A 387 -23.48 96.63 -38.42
C LEU A 387 -24.63 95.69 -38.80
N ALA A 388 -25.74 95.70 -38.05
CA ALA A 388 -26.96 94.95 -38.31
C ALA A 388 -28.19 95.78 -37.96
#